data_AF-A0A4U1Z9T3-F1
#
_entry.id   AF-A0A4U1Z9T3-F1
#
_cell.length_a   1.000
_cell.length_b   1.000
_cell.length_c   1.000
_cell.angle_alpha   90.00
_cell.angle_beta   90.00
_cell.angle_gamma   90.00
#
_symmetry.space_group_name_H-M   'P 1'
#
loop_
_entity.id
_entity.type
_entity.pdbx_description
1 polymer ?
#
loop_
_entity_poly.entity_id
_entity_poly.type
_entity_poly.pdbx_seq_one_letter_code
_entity_poly.pdbx_strand_id
1 'polypeptide(L)'
;MSTPNKVAKCASTKNAKSSSASCPFQSNEIGIIPVRYAFDDMNKQGQPLHPLPTTDTQWQGRFTPTQRQYTLRQLRDGWLYVYDETDKVFHEYQVEGYEFTKIDWSGDEADKPANERGSAGETKSCLVYPAKNTLSMTFAHQRWTWRLCEHMRSHAPNRSIWMRKVNLQQFQSTLSHPHAGLSTELGQYVADVGTDGAPTDVFDSTCTPLTPIESGVDDFKHVADKAGCWDLDYRADLPAQDCGMFIALDDPLADVSDLFLPLSEQVTARSTAYQDEDNLHKLQMAEFARTLGRVKVDHDDLPEQVKGDPIQTMEFERQLTEYITTQYLADKERTALEANPNVSNAPLTQLQEEALEKRSELKETYHFTPTNKQQEHWQRNTVFSDEVNWDELDAFLTQYYTQVKGLDEHIDVLYQDFMTAFEQLGTDPLALGLDNQDEAHLAYLLSLTSQYLAVVKQAVNTEQANEQLKQALSLDSPKTLFALASLGFKLENWQALNVYIDELGNSLLSMDNASDMVAVSGAIANWGGFTGDVRMHDTAWFKALAEPVQLSFTALQNAVSGQAHNSWRAVSNFLLPSQMNTTATPEGLVSNLRLVVLEAIVNPEAIVVHNPDYPAQIAA
;
A
#
# COMPACT_ATOMS: atom_id res chain seq x y z
N MET A 1 -19.84 -1.23 26.54
CA MET A 1 -21.04 -1.90 27.07
C MET A 1 -22.27 -1.22 26.47
N SER A 2 -23.15 -1.97 25.80
CA SER A 2 -24.43 -1.43 25.32
C SER A 2 -25.24 -0.87 26.49
N THR A 3 -25.94 0.24 26.26
CA THR A 3 -26.73 0.86 27.32
C THR A 3 -27.94 -0.02 27.68
N PRO A 4 -28.39 -0.03 28.95
CA PRO A 4 -29.57 -0.80 29.37
C PRO A 4 -30.83 -0.49 28.54
N ASN A 5 -30.96 0.75 28.05
CA ASN A 5 -32.05 1.17 27.18
C ASN A 5 -31.98 0.49 25.80
N LYS A 6 -30.79 0.35 25.22
CA LYS A 6 -30.60 -0.35 23.93
C LYS A 6 -30.86 -1.84 24.07
N VAL A 7 -30.36 -2.46 25.15
CA VAL A 7 -30.64 -3.87 25.47
C VAL A 7 -32.14 -4.10 25.65
N ALA A 8 -32.86 -3.17 26.31
CA ALA A 8 -34.31 -3.26 26.48
C ALA A 8 -35.08 -3.13 25.16
N LYS A 9 -34.64 -2.27 24.22
CA LYS A 9 -35.21 -2.18 22.86
C LYS A 9 -35.02 -3.49 22.07
N CYS A 10 -33.93 -4.21 22.33
CA CYS A 10 -33.60 -5.46 21.65
C CYS A 10 -34.17 -6.72 22.31
N ALA A 11 -34.69 -6.63 23.54
CA ALA A 11 -35.31 -7.75 24.22
C ALA A 11 -36.66 -8.11 23.59
N SER A 12 -36.77 -9.31 23.01
CA SER A 12 -38.02 -9.85 22.49
C SER A 12 -39.09 -9.88 23.60
N THR A 13 -40.16 -9.09 23.45
CA THR A 13 -41.37 -9.24 24.26
C THR A 13 -42.09 -10.51 23.82
N LYS A 14 -41.67 -11.67 24.33
CA LYS A 14 -42.41 -12.92 24.20
C LYS A 14 -43.72 -12.83 24.99
N ASN A 15 -44.73 -12.22 24.40
CA ASN A 15 -46.11 -12.47 24.83
C ASN A 15 -46.43 -13.93 24.51
N ALA A 16 -46.68 -14.73 25.54
CA ALA A 16 -46.86 -16.18 25.48
C ALA A 16 -48.17 -16.66 24.78
N LYS A 17 -48.61 -15.99 23.70
CA LYS A 17 -49.87 -16.29 23.00
C LYS A 17 -49.86 -16.16 21.46
N SER A 18 -48.72 -16.20 20.76
CA SER A 18 -48.74 -16.32 19.29
C SER A 18 -48.15 -17.65 18.82
N SER A 19 -49.03 -18.65 18.63
CA SER A 19 -48.72 -19.91 17.95
C SER A 19 -48.81 -19.73 16.43
N SER A 20 -47.79 -19.14 15.83
CA SER A 20 -47.48 -19.24 14.39
C SER A 20 -46.11 -18.63 14.16
N ALA A 21 -45.20 -19.39 13.55
CA ALA A 21 -43.95 -18.88 13.00
C ALA A 21 -44.33 -17.91 11.86
N SER A 22 -44.54 -16.65 12.20
CA SER A 22 -44.80 -15.57 11.25
C SER A 22 -43.47 -15.21 10.59
N CYS A 23 -43.46 -15.06 9.26
CA CYS A 23 -42.29 -14.62 8.52
C CYS A 23 -41.78 -13.29 9.10
N PRO A 24 -40.48 -13.16 9.40
CA PRO A 24 -39.91 -12.00 10.08
C PRO A 24 -40.10 -10.67 9.32
N PHE A 25 -40.37 -10.68 8.01
CA PHE A 25 -40.44 -9.48 7.15
C PHE A 25 -41.87 -9.02 6.76
N GLN A 26 -42.82 -9.00 7.71
CA GLN A 26 -44.17 -8.45 7.48
C GLN A 26 -44.24 -6.90 7.54
N SER A 27 -43.14 -6.24 7.90
CA SER A 27 -43.02 -4.78 7.87
C SER A 27 -42.94 -4.26 6.43
N ASN A 28 -43.51 -3.08 6.18
CA ASN A 28 -43.35 -2.36 4.91
C ASN A 28 -41.99 -1.64 4.82
N GLU A 29 -41.18 -1.70 5.87
CA GLU A 29 -39.88 -1.06 5.99
C GLU A 29 -38.80 -2.07 6.37
N ILE A 30 -37.59 -1.87 5.86
CA ILE A 30 -36.40 -2.68 6.17
C ILE A 30 -35.35 -1.78 6.80
N GLY A 31 -34.80 -2.24 7.93
CA GLY A 31 -33.60 -1.67 8.52
C GLY A 31 -32.35 -2.13 7.76
N ILE A 32 -31.44 -1.22 7.44
CA ILE A 32 -30.20 -1.49 6.71
C ILE A 32 -29.03 -1.07 7.59
N ILE A 33 -28.09 -1.99 7.80
CA ILE A 33 -26.83 -1.77 8.54
C ILE A 33 -25.68 -1.85 7.54
N PRO A 34 -25.19 -0.71 7.04
CA PRO A 34 -24.02 -0.68 6.18
C PRO A 34 -22.75 -1.10 6.94
N VAL A 35 -21.96 -1.97 6.31
CA VAL A 35 -20.63 -2.40 6.77
C VAL A 35 -19.67 -2.30 5.57
N ARG A 36 -18.36 -2.48 5.77
CA ARG A 36 -17.37 -2.45 4.68
C ARG A 36 -16.68 -3.79 4.52
N TYR A 37 -16.22 -4.04 3.29
CA TYR A 37 -15.11 -4.94 3.06
C TYR A 37 -13.82 -4.37 3.68
N ALA A 38 -12.98 -5.26 4.18
CA ALA A 38 -11.62 -4.96 4.66
C ALA A 38 -10.75 -6.21 4.54
N PHE A 39 -9.43 -6.05 4.57
CA PHE A 39 -8.54 -7.21 4.65
C PHE A 39 -8.41 -7.71 6.08
N ASP A 40 -8.48 -9.04 6.22
CA ASP A 40 -8.41 -9.72 7.50
C ASP A 40 -6.99 -9.74 8.05
N ASP A 41 -6.89 -9.77 9.38
CA ASP A 41 -5.63 -9.94 10.09
C ASP A 41 -5.15 -11.38 10.03
N MET A 42 -3.84 -11.53 10.18
CA MET A 42 -3.17 -12.82 10.16
C MET A 42 -2.58 -13.12 11.54
N ASN A 43 -2.73 -14.36 12.00
CA ASN A 43 -2.04 -14.81 13.20
C ASN A 43 -0.53 -14.97 12.95
N LYS A 44 0.24 -15.28 14.01
CA LYS A 44 1.70 -15.52 13.93
C LYS A 44 2.13 -16.66 12.99
N GLN A 45 1.19 -17.52 12.58
CA GLN A 45 1.42 -18.63 11.65
C GLN A 45 1.00 -18.26 10.22
N GLY A 46 0.57 -17.03 9.96
CA GLY A 46 0.12 -16.57 8.65
C GLY A 46 -1.26 -17.09 8.27
N GLN A 47 -2.15 -17.36 9.23
CA GLN A 47 -3.53 -17.77 8.95
C GLN A 47 -4.52 -16.63 9.25
N PRO A 48 -5.58 -16.46 8.43
CA PRO A 48 -6.59 -15.44 8.63
C PRO A 48 -7.38 -15.70 9.93
N LEU A 49 -7.72 -14.63 10.64
CA LEU A 49 -8.45 -14.68 11.91
C LEU A 49 -9.98 -14.72 11.74
N HIS A 50 -10.52 -13.92 10.83
CA HIS A 50 -11.94 -13.75 10.56
C HIS A 50 -12.26 -13.82 9.05
N PRO A 51 -11.85 -14.89 8.34
CA PRO A 51 -12.04 -14.97 6.89
C PRO A 51 -13.52 -15.10 6.53
N LEU A 52 -13.92 -14.43 5.45
CA LEU A 52 -15.22 -14.67 4.82
C LEU A 52 -15.32 -16.12 4.29
N PRO A 53 -16.49 -16.76 4.35
CA PRO A 53 -16.63 -18.14 3.90
C PRO A 53 -16.31 -18.30 2.40
N THR A 54 -15.28 -19.08 2.08
CA THR A 54 -14.81 -19.29 0.70
C THR A 54 -15.82 -20.04 -0.19
N THR A 55 -16.76 -20.77 0.41
CA THR A 55 -17.84 -21.48 -0.30
C THR A 55 -19.00 -20.56 -0.68
N ASP A 56 -19.05 -19.35 -0.13
CA ASP A 56 -20.19 -18.45 -0.25
C ASP A 56 -19.90 -17.38 -1.30
N THR A 57 -20.41 -17.59 -2.51
CA THR A 57 -20.19 -16.70 -3.65
C THR A 57 -20.88 -15.34 -3.51
N GLN A 58 -21.65 -15.11 -2.43
CA GLN A 58 -22.29 -13.82 -2.20
C GLN A 58 -21.31 -12.73 -1.75
N TRP A 59 -20.15 -13.12 -1.19
CA TRP A 59 -19.14 -12.18 -0.72
C TRP A 59 -18.02 -12.01 -1.74
N GLN A 60 -17.95 -10.82 -2.33
CA GLN A 60 -16.90 -10.46 -3.27
C GLN A 60 -16.50 -9.01 -3.04
N GLY A 61 -15.30 -8.83 -2.46
CA GLY A 61 -14.65 -7.53 -2.37
C GLY A 61 -14.13 -7.06 -3.74
N ARG A 62 -13.63 -5.84 -3.79
CA ARG A 62 -13.24 -5.18 -5.06
C ARG A 62 -11.99 -5.80 -5.69
N PHE A 63 -10.98 -6.06 -4.87
CA PHE A 63 -9.68 -6.61 -5.29
C PHE A 63 -9.62 -8.12 -5.10
N THR A 64 -8.64 -8.78 -5.71
CA THR A 64 -8.39 -10.22 -5.54
C THR A 64 -6.92 -10.47 -5.20
N PRO A 65 -6.46 -10.14 -3.98
CA PRO A 65 -5.09 -10.43 -3.58
C PRO A 65 -4.88 -11.95 -3.48
N THR A 66 -3.61 -12.34 -3.51
CA THR A 66 -3.20 -13.75 -3.52
C THR A 66 -3.11 -14.32 -2.10
N GLN A 67 -2.74 -13.50 -1.11
CA GLN A 67 -2.39 -14.00 0.23
C GLN A 67 -3.37 -13.57 1.30
N ARG A 68 -3.86 -12.33 1.23
CA ARG A 68 -4.83 -11.84 2.22
C ARG A 68 -6.25 -12.20 1.81
N GLN A 69 -7.09 -12.44 2.82
CA GLN A 69 -8.51 -12.72 2.62
C GLN A 69 -9.34 -11.54 3.11
N TYR A 70 -10.51 -11.35 2.52
CA TYR A 70 -11.45 -10.36 3.02
C TYR A 70 -12.13 -10.83 4.30
N THR A 71 -12.40 -9.85 5.14
CA THR A 71 -13.38 -9.91 6.23
C THR A 71 -14.39 -8.77 6.06
N LEU A 72 -15.40 -8.70 6.94
CA LEU A 72 -16.29 -7.54 7.04
C LEU A 72 -16.00 -6.78 8.32
N ARG A 73 -16.09 -5.45 8.24
CA ARG A 73 -15.84 -4.54 9.36
C ARG A 73 -16.88 -3.43 9.39
N GLN A 74 -17.02 -2.77 10.54
CA GLN A 74 -17.79 -1.53 10.65
C GLN A 74 -17.32 -0.53 9.58
N LEU A 75 -18.24 0.26 9.01
CA LEU A 75 -17.85 1.42 8.21
C LEU A 75 -16.91 2.31 9.01
N ARG A 76 -15.92 2.94 8.38
CA ARG A 76 -15.11 3.95 9.07
C ARG A 76 -15.96 5.19 9.38
N ASP A 77 -15.48 6.04 10.27
CA ASP A 77 -16.08 7.36 10.40
C ASP A 77 -15.88 8.13 9.09
N GLY A 78 -16.93 8.81 8.62
CA GLY A 78 -16.99 9.33 7.26
C GLY A 78 -18.41 9.57 6.80
N TRP A 79 -18.70 9.22 5.55
CA TRP A 79 -19.93 9.63 4.86
C TRP A 79 -20.54 8.48 4.06
N LEU A 80 -21.86 8.38 4.13
CA LEU A 80 -22.64 7.40 3.40
C LEU A 80 -23.66 8.11 2.50
N TYR A 81 -23.70 7.70 1.24
CA TYR A 81 -24.61 8.26 0.24
C TYR A 81 -25.58 7.19 -0.25
N VAL A 82 -26.86 7.54 -0.30
CA VAL A 82 -27.93 6.64 -0.74
C VAL A 82 -28.80 7.35 -1.76
N TYR A 83 -28.79 6.85 -3.00
CA TYR A 83 -29.78 7.24 -4.01
C TYR A 83 -30.91 6.22 -4.01
N ASP A 84 -32.11 6.65 -3.68
CA ASP A 84 -33.32 5.84 -3.82
C ASP A 84 -33.73 5.82 -5.30
N GLU A 85 -33.52 4.70 -5.98
CA GLU A 85 -33.86 4.54 -7.38
C GLU A 85 -35.37 4.50 -7.63
N THR A 86 -36.16 4.20 -6.61
CA THR A 86 -37.62 4.14 -6.73
C THR A 86 -38.21 5.53 -6.56
N ASP A 87 -37.85 6.22 -5.49
CA ASP A 87 -38.41 7.53 -5.13
C ASP A 87 -37.64 8.71 -5.76
N LYS A 88 -36.47 8.44 -6.37
CA LYS A 88 -35.59 9.43 -7.02
C LYS A 88 -35.12 10.52 -6.05
N VAL A 89 -34.83 10.13 -4.82
CA VAL A 89 -34.31 10.99 -3.74
C VAL A 89 -32.88 10.58 -3.42
N PHE A 90 -32.03 11.57 -3.15
CA PHE A 90 -30.65 11.34 -2.72
C PHE A 90 -30.52 11.75 -1.25
N HIS A 91 -29.89 10.89 -0.48
CA HIS A 91 -29.67 11.06 0.96
C HIS A 91 -28.18 11.02 1.26
N GLU A 92 -27.77 11.88 2.18
CA GLU A 92 -26.42 11.95 2.72
C GLU A 92 -26.50 11.67 4.22
N TYR A 93 -25.58 10.86 4.73
CA TYR A 93 -25.46 10.53 6.15
C TYR A 93 -24.01 10.70 6.59
N GLN A 94 -23.81 11.31 7.75
CA GLN A 94 -22.54 11.26 8.47
C GLN A 94 -22.49 9.97 9.30
N VAL A 95 -21.35 9.28 9.27
CA VAL A 95 -21.09 8.06 10.03
C VAL A 95 -20.13 8.39 11.17
N GLU A 96 -20.55 8.16 12.41
CA GLU A 96 -19.73 8.32 13.62
C GLU A 96 -19.98 7.12 14.54
N GLY A 97 -18.94 6.32 14.78
CA GLY A 97 -19.10 5.05 15.50
C GLY A 97 -20.10 4.13 14.78
N TYR A 98 -21.14 3.69 15.49
CA TYR A 98 -22.23 2.87 14.92
C TYR A 98 -23.48 3.70 14.55
N GLU A 99 -23.41 5.03 14.62
CA GLU A 99 -24.55 5.91 14.40
C GLU A 99 -24.47 6.60 13.02
N PHE A 100 -25.64 6.80 12.42
CA PHE A 100 -25.85 7.43 11.12
C PHE A 100 -26.71 8.67 11.30
N THR A 101 -26.11 9.85 11.13
CA THR A 101 -26.80 11.14 11.21
C THR A 101 -27.17 11.60 9.80
N LYS A 102 -28.47 11.65 9.51
CA LYS A 102 -28.95 12.16 8.21
C LYS A 102 -28.64 13.64 8.08
N ILE A 103 -28.14 14.07 6.93
CA ILE A 103 -27.96 15.48 6.62
C ILE A 103 -29.17 16.00 5.88
N ASP A 104 -29.78 17.04 6.43
CA ASP A 104 -30.87 17.77 5.79
C ASP A 104 -30.28 18.93 4.98
N TRP A 105 -30.46 18.86 3.66
CA TRP A 105 -29.97 19.87 2.73
C TRP A 105 -30.86 21.11 2.68
N SER A 106 -30.25 22.28 2.58
CA SER A 106 -30.88 23.57 2.28
C SER A 106 -30.92 23.86 0.77
N GLY A 107 -31.46 25.01 0.37
CA GLY A 107 -31.61 25.37 -1.04
C GLY A 107 -30.33 25.89 -1.73
N ASP A 108 -29.27 26.11 -0.98
CA ASP A 108 -28.04 26.83 -1.37
C ASP A 108 -26.77 25.95 -1.28
N GLU A 109 -26.92 24.62 -1.29
CA GLU A 109 -25.79 23.69 -1.11
C GLU A 109 -24.75 23.73 -2.22
N ALA A 110 -25.13 24.21 -3.40
CA ALA A 110 -24.22 24.35 -4.54
C ALA A 110 -23.13 25.40 -4.30
N ASP A 111 -23.39 26.37 -3.42
CA ASP A 111 -22.51 27.51 -3.18
C ASP A 111 -21.61 27.31 -1.95
N LYS A 112 -21.71 26.15 -1.28
CA LYS A 112 -20.99 25.85 -0.03
C LYS A 112 -19.87 24.83 -0.24
N PRO A 113 -18.76 24.96 0.50
CA PRO A 113 -17.77 23.89 0.56
C PRO A 113 -18.39 22.65 1.22
N ALA A 114 -17.81 21.47 0.93
CA ALA A 114 -18.40 20.20 1.35
C ALA A 114 -18.65 20.14 2.86
N ASN A 115 -17.69 20.55 3.67
CA ASN A 115 -17.74 20.53 5.14
C ASN A 115 -18.83 21.44 5.76
N GLU A 116 -19.33 22.43 5.04
CA GLU A 116 -20.35 23.38 5.53
C GLU A 116 -21.76 23.09 5.00
N ARG A 117 -21.92 22.04 4.19
CA ARG A 117 -23.20 21.68 3.55
C ARG A 117 -24.20 21.09 4.54
N GLY A 118 -25.45 21.53 4.47
CA GLY A 118 -26.59 20.98 5.21
C GLY A 118 -26.53 21.13 6.72
N SER A 119 -27.47 20.49 7.41
CA SER A 119 -27.55 20.45 8.87
C SER A 119 -27.84 19.04 9.38
N ALA A 120 -27.39 18.74 10.60
CA ALA A 120 -27.62 17.46 11.23
C ALA A 120 -29.11 17.26 11.54
N GLY A 121 -29.69 16.22 10.94
CA GLY A 121 -31.07 15.78 11.15
C GLY A 121 -31.15 14.63 12.15
N GLU A 122 -31.91 13.58 11.79
CA GLU A 122 -32.11 12.42 12.66
C GLU A 122 -30.87 11.51 12.70
N THR A 123 -30.49 11.08 13.91
CA THR A 123 -29.42 10.10 14.16
C THR A 123 -30.02 8.76 14.58
N LYS A 124 -29.63 7.68 13.89
CA LYS A 124 -30.08 6.30 14.15
C LYS A 124 -28.93 5.29 14.06
N SER A 125 -29.10 4.12 14.66
CA SER A 125 -28.16 3.00 14.52
C SER A 125 -28.29 2.23 13.21
N CYS A 126 -29.32 2.48 12.40
CA CYS A 126 -29.51 1.87 11.08
C CYS A 126 -30.31 2.80 10.17
N LEU A 127 -30.23 2.58 8.86
CA LEU A 127 -31.09 3.26 7.90
C LEU A 127 -32.43 2.55 7.78
N VAL A 128 -33.51 3.27 7.49
CA VAL A 128 -34.84 2.68 7.31
C VAL A 128 -35.40 3.14 5.97
N TYR A 129 -35.74 2.17 5.10
CA TYR A 129 -36.31 2.41 3.77
C TYR A 129 -37.51 1.51 3.50
N PRO A 130 -38.44 1.91 2.62
CA PRO A 130 -39.54 1.04 2.20
C PRO A 130 -39.02 -0.24 1.56
N ALA A 131 -39.56 -1.39 1.98
CA ALA A 131 -39.09 -2.71 1.57
C ALA A 131 -39.23 -2.99 0.06
N LYS A 132 -40.06 -2.20 -0.65
CA LYS A 132 -40.25 -2.30 -2.10
C LYS A 132 -39.21 -1.54 -2.92
N ASN A 133 -38.39 -0.70 -2.29
CA ASN A 133 -37.51 0.23 -3.00
C ASN A 133 -36.22 -0.46 -3.46
N THR A 134 -35.58 0.12 -4.48
CA THR A 134 -34.22 -0.23 -4.87
C THR A 134 -33.32 0.95 -4.57
N LEU A 135 -32.17 0.69 -3.95
CA LEU A 135 -31.21 1.72 -3.56
C LEU A 135 -29.91 1.56 -4.33
N SER A 136 -29.17 2.65 -4.44
CA SER A 136 -27.76 2.70 -4.79
C SER A 136 -27.02 3.33 -3.62
N MET A 137 -26.08 2.60 -3.02
CA MET A 137 -25.41 2.98 -1.77
C MET A 137 -23.89 3.00 -1.95
N THR A 138 -23.19 3.96 -1.36
CA THR A 138 -21.73 3.93 -1.30
C THR A 138 -21.20 4.68 -0.09
N PHE A 139 -20.04 4.27 0.38
CA PHE A 139 -19.31 4.90 1.47
C PHE A 139 -18.16 5.74 0.91
N ALA A 140 -17.85 6.85 1.57
CA ALA A 140 -16.64 7.61 1.34
C ALA A 140 -16.11 8.17 2.65
N HIS A 141 -14.80 8.04 2.86
CA HIS A 141 -14.15 8.60 4.04
C HIS A 141 -14.14 10.14 4.01
N GLN A 142 -13.85 10.73 2.84
CA GLN A 142 -13.96 12.16 2.61
C GLN A 142 -15.38 12.55 2.18
N ARG A 143 -15.85 13.72 2.63
CA ARG A 143 -17.20 14.21 2.28
C ARG A 143 -17.25 14.64 0.82
N TRP A 144 -18.17 14.09 0.05
CA TRP A 144 -18.35 14.43 -1.35
C TRP A 144 -18.62 15.92 -1.55
N THR A 145 -18.00 16.47 -2.60
CA THR A 145 -18.31 17.81 -3.10
C THR A 145 -19.72 17.82 -3.68
N TRP A 146 -20.29 19.03 -3.81
CA TRP A 146 -21.57 19.18 -4.49
C TRP A 146 -21.53 18.63 -5.93
N ARG A 147 -20.41 18.85 -6.64
CA ARG A 147 -20.24 18.32 -8.01
C ARG A 147 -20.39 16.81 -8.06
N LEU A 148 -19.78 16.09 -7.12
CA LEU A 148 -19.87 14.63 -7.07
C LEU A 148 -21.27 14.15 -6.68
N CYS A 149 -21.92 14.82 -5.72
CA CYS A 149 -23.32 14.55 -5.37
C CYS A 149 -24.26 14.73 -6.58
N GLU A 150 -24.15 15.84 -7.31
CA GLU A 150 -24.97 16.11 -8.50
C GLU A 150 -24.63 15.17 -9.66
N HIS A 151 -23.37 14.79 -9.82
CA HIS A 151 -22.97 13.76 -10.80
C HIS A 151 -23.68 12.44 -10.49
N MET A 152 -23.68 11.98 -9.24
CA MET A 152 -24.40 10.76 -8.86
C MET A 152 -25.92 10.88 -8.97
N ARG A 153 -26.49 12.06 -8.72
CA ARG A 153 -27.93 12.31 -8.91
C ARG A 153 -28.35 12.25 -10.38
N SER A 154 -27.51 12.72 -11.29
CA SER A 154 -27.83 12.90 -12.72
C SER A 154 -27.29 11.80 -13.64
N HIS A 155 -26.21 11.08 -13.28
CA HIS A 155 -25.58 10.06 -14.12
C HIS A 155 -25.87 8.63 -13.65
N ALA A 156 -26.98 8.08 -14.10
CA ALA A 156 -27.36 6.69 -13.81
C ALA A 156 -26.31 5.62 -14.22
N PRO A 157 -25.60 5.73 -15.36
CA PRO A 157 -24.58 4.74 -15.73
C PRO A 157 -23.46 4.65 -14.71
N ASN A 158 -22.84 5.78 -14.34
CA ASN A 158 -21.76 5.80 -13.35
C ASN A 158 -22.27 5.37 -11.97
N ARG A 159 -23.48 5.81 -11.58
CA ARG A 159 -24.10 5.36 -10.34
C ARG A 159 -24.25 3.84 -10.26
N SER A 160 -24.60 3.17 -11.36
CA SER A 160 -24.72 1.72 -11.42
C SER A 160 -23.39 0.95 -11.32
N ILE A 161 -22.27 1.64 -11.58
CA ILE A 161 -20.91 1.08 -11.53
C ILE A 161 -20.24 1.41 -10.19
N TRP A 162 -20.44 2.62 -9.67
CA TRP A 162 -19.72 3.15 -8.51
C TRP A 162 -20.46 2.99 -7.19
N MET A 163 -21.78 2.77 -7.22
CA MET A 163 -22.60 2.56 -6.03
C MET A 163 -23.18 1.14 -6.01
N ARG A 164 -23.16 0.52 -4.83
CA ARG A 164 -23.74 -0.80 -4.59
C ARG A 164 -25.25 -0.74 -4.78
N LYS A 165 -25.77 -1.48 -5.76
CA LYS A 165 -27.21 -1.63 -5.95
C LYS A 165 -27.78 -2.59 -4.89
N VAL A 166 -28.83 -2.18 -4.21
CA VAL A 166 -29.51 -2.95 -3.16
C VAL A 166 -30.99 -3.06 -3.49
N ASN A 167 -31.43 -4.26 -3.86
CA ASN A 167 -32.84 -4.54 -4.12
C ASN A 167 -33.53 -5.05 -2.85
N LEU A 168 -34.22 -4.15 -2.15
CA LEU A 168 -34.88 -4.48 -0.88
C LEU A 168 -36.06 -5.44 -1.08
N GLN A 169 -36.76 -5.35 -2.21
CA GLN A 169 -37.88 -6.24 -2.51
C GLN A 169 -37.41 -7.68 -2.69
N GLN A 170 -36.28 -7.85 -3.38
CA GLN A 170 -35.63 -9.15 -3.52
C GLN A 170 -35.25 -9.68 -2.15
N PHE A 171 -34.51 -8.90 -1.35
CA PHE A 171 -34.08 -9.34 -0.02
C PHE A 171 -35.27 -9.68 0.88
N GLN A 172 -36.34 -8.89 0.89
CA GLN A 172 -37.56 -9.18 1.65
C GLN A 172 -38.16 -10.54 1.28
N SER A 173 -38.10 -10.90 0.01
CA SER A 173 -38.75 -12.11 -0.53
C SER A 173 -37.89 -13.37 -0.34
N THR A 174 -36.56 -13.24 -0.41
CA THR A 174 -35.62 -14.37 -0.42
C THR A 174 -34.77 -14.47 0.84
N LEU A 175 -34.73 -13.43 1.67
CA LEU A 175 -33.81 -13.25 2.80
C LEU A 175 -32.33 -13.34 2.38
N SER A 176 -32.03 -13.05 1.11
CA SER A 176 -30.70 -13.14 0.54
C SER A 176 -30.52 -12.13 -0.58
N HIS A 177 -29.37 -11.48 -0.61
CA HIS A 177 -28.94 -10.56 -1.64
C HIS A 177 -27.41 -10.59 -1.71
N PRO A 178 -26.79 -10.42 -2.89
CA PRO A 178 -25.33 -10.31 -2.98
C PRO A 178 -24.78 -9.29 -1.99
N HIS A 179 -23.67 -9.63 -1.32
CA HIS A 179 -22.99 -8.79 -0.32
C HIS A 179 -23.82 -8.47 0.93
N ALA A 180 -24.92 -9.19 1.19
CA ALA A 180 -25.81 -8.91 2.32
C ALA A 180 -26.12 -10.16 3.15
N GLY A 181 -26.35 -9.94 4.43
CA GLY A 181 -26.83 -10.96 5.36
C GLY A 181 -27.95 -10.43 6.27
N LEU A 182 -28.51 -11.31 7.09
CA LEU A 182 -29.54 -10.91 8.05
C LEU A 182 -28.91 -10.13 9.21
N SER A 183 -29.57 -9.07 9.67
CA SER A 183 -29.10 -8.28 10.83
C SER A 183 -28.86 -9.11 12.10
N THR A 184 -29.52 -10.25 12.24
CA THR A 184 -29.33 -11.20 13.35
C THR A 184 -28.00 -11.95 13.29
N GLU A 185 -27.35 -11.99 12.13
CA GLU A 185 -26.07 -12.65 11.87
C GLU A 185 -24.90 -11.65 11.84
N LEU A 186 -25.16 -10.36 12.08
CA LEU A 186 -24.17 -9.28 12.00
C LEU A 186 -22.90 -9.60 12.79
N GLY A 187 -23.03 -9.95 14.07
CA GLY A 187 -21.90 -10.25 14.93
C GLY A 187 -21.17 -11.56 14.64
N GLN A 188 -21.65 -12.36 13.67
CA GLN A 188 -20.95 -13.57 13.19
C GLN A 188 -20.07 -13.27 11.98
N TYR A 189 -20.45 -12.28 11.17
CA TYR A 189 -19.77 -11.95 9.91
C TYR A 189 -18.87 -10.71 10.01
N VAL A 190 -19.18 -9.78 10.91
CA VAL A 190 -18.47 -8.50 11.02
C VAL A 190 -17.49 -8.56 12.18
N ALA A 191 -16.20 -8.63 11.85
CA ALA A 191 -15.13 -9.04 12.76
C ALA A 191 -14.92 -8.09 13.96
N ASP A 192 -15.31 -6.83 13.83
CA ASP A 192 -15.22 -5.82 14.90
C ASP A 192 -16.59 -5.50 15.54
N VAL A 193 -17.59 -6.37 15.34
CA VAL A 193 -18.90 -6.34 16.01
C VAL A 193 -19.13 -7.68 16.69
N GLY A 194 -19.24 -7.71 18.01
CA GLY A 194 -19.36 -8.97 18.75
C GLY A 194 -20.72 -9.20 19.39
N THR A 195 -21.05 -10.48 19.57
CA THR A 195 -22.27 -10.96 20.25
C THR A 195 -22.11 -11.07 21.77
N ASP A 196 -20.91 -11.40 22.22
CA ASP A 196 -20.58 -11.70 23.62
C ASP A 196 -19.57 -10.72 24.23
N GLY A 197 -19.32 -9.61 23.54
CA GLY A 197 -18.35 -8.59 23.90
C GLY A 197 -17.93 -7.78 22.68
N ALA A 198 -17.51 -6.53 22.88
CA ALA A 198 -16.86 -5.79 21.80
C ALA A 198 -15.49 -6.44 21.53
N PRO A 199 -15.14 -6.79 20.29
CA PRO A 199 -13.83 -7.34 19.96
C PRO A 199 -12.71 -6.38 20.36
N THR A 200 -11.61 -6.94 20.86
CA THR A 200 -10.38 -6.23 21.23
C THR A 200 -9.16 -7.00 20.69
N ASP A 201 -8.00 -6.34 20.64
CA ASP A 201 -6.70 -6.96 20.35
C ASP A 201 -6.57 -7.59 18.94
N VAL A 202 -7.26 -7.01 17.96
CA VAL A 202 -7.19 -7.36 16.54
C VAL A 202 -7.20 -6.09 15.69
N PHE A 203 -6.71 -6.19 14.46
CA PHE A 203 -6.61 -5.12 13.47
C PHE A 203 -5.61 -4.01 13.79
N ASP A 204 -4.61 -4.29 14.63
CA ASP A 204 -3.60 -3.31 15.04
C ASP A 204 -2.76 -2.79 13.86
N SER A 205 -2.52 -3.62 12.84
CA SER A 205 -1.76 -3.28 11.63
C SER A 205 -2.67 -2.95 10.42
N THR A 206 -3.79 -2.27 10.68
CA THR A 206 -4.77 -1.85 9.65
C THR A 206 -4.99 -0.34 9.65
N CYS A 207 -5.62 0.20 8.61
CA CYS A 207 -5.96 1.61 8.54
C CYS A 207 -7.05 2.03 9.53
N THR A 208 -7.68 1.05 10.20
CA THR A 208 -8.60 1.31 11.32
C THR A 208 -8.35 0.36 12.48
N PRO A 209 -7.36 0.64 13.34
CA PRO A 209 -7.15 -0.16 14.53
C PRO A 209 -8.33 -0.02 15.50
N LEU A 210 -8.56 -1.05 16.33
CA LEU A 210 -9.58 -0.99 17.38
C LEU A 210 -9.11 -0.21 18.61
N THR A 211 -7.79 -0.10 18.77
CA THR A 211 -7.13 0.59 19.86
C THR A 211 -7.04 2.09 19.53
N PRO A 212 -7.31 2.98 20.51
CA PRO A 212 -7.20 4.42 20.29
C PRO A 212 -5.79 4.82 19.87
N ILE A 213 -5.69 5.57 18.77
CA ILE A 213 -4.42 6.14 18.33
C ILE A 213 -4.22 7.46 19.07
N GLU A 214 -3.00 7.71 19.57
CA GLU A 214 -2.67 9.01 20.16
C GLU A 214 -2.96 10.12 19.15
N SER A 215 -3.77 11.08 19.56
CA SER A 215 -4.30 12.09 18.65
C SER A 215 -3.19 13.01 18.12
N GLY A 216 -2.83 12.83 16.86
CA GLY A 216 -2.24 13.85 15.98
C GLY A 216 -0.92 13.50 15.31
N VAL A 217 -0.92 13.49 13.97
CA VAL A 217 0.07 14.10 13.03
C VAL A 217 -0.56 14.23 11.62
N ASP A 218 -1.57 13.42 11.27
CA ASP A 218 -2.17 13.39 9.93
C ASP A 218 -3.53 14.09 9.85
N ASP A 219 -3.57 15.26 9.21
CA ASP A 219 -4.79 16.08 9.01
C ASP A 219 -5.91 15.32 8.27
N PHE A 220 -5.53 14.30 7.49
CA PHE A 220 -6.46 13.51 6.67
C PHE A 220 -6.96 12.22 7.31
N LYS A 221 -6.42 11.85 8.48
CA LYS A 221 -6.80 10.63 9.21
C LYS A 221 -6.77 9.37 8.33
N HIS A 222 -5.72 9.20 7.52
CA HIS A 222 -5.52 8.00 6.69
C HIS A 222 -5.59 6.72 7.53
N VAL A 223 -5.08 6.80 8.76
CA VAL A 223 -5.30 5.82 9.82
C VAL A 223 -6.13 6.46 10.94
N ALA A 224 -7.26 5.84 11.28
CA ALA A 224 -8.15 6.34 12.33
C ALA A 224 -8.72 5.18 13.15
N ASP A 225 -8.64 5.27 14.48
CA ASP A 225 -9.17 4.22 15.33
C ASP A 225 -10.69 4.12 15.25
N LYS A 226 -11.19 2.89 15.34
CA LYS A 226 -12.61 2.62 15.45
C LYS A 226 -12.83 1.47 16.40
N ALA A 227 -13.25 1.79 17.62
CA ALA A 227 -13.49 0.79 18.65
C ALA A 227 -14.53 -0.25 18.21
N GLY A 228 -14.29 -1.50 18.61
CA GLY A 228 -15.27 -2.57 18.44
C GLY A 228 -16.58 -2.25 19.15
N CYS A 229 -17.69 -2.74 18.62
CA CYS A 229 -19.02 -2.51 19.21
C CYS A 229 -19.83 -3.81 19.37
N TRP A 230 -21.02 -3.68 19.95
CA TRP A 230 -21.94 -4.81 20.15
C TRP A 230 -22.96 -4.85 19.01
N ASP A 231 -23.36 -6.05 18.59
CA ASP A 231 -24.40 -6.21 17.56
C ASP A 231 -25.73 -5.52 17.95
N LEU A 232 -26.05 -5.55 19.25
CA LEU A 232 -27.23 -4.90 19.83
C LEU A 232 -27.25 -3.38 19.64
N ASP A 233 -26.09 -2.73 19.52
CA ASP A 233 -26.01 -1.28 19.33
C ASP A 233 -26.56 -0.88 17.95
N TYR A 234 -26.26 -1.66 16.90
CA TYR A 234 -26.81 -1.48 15.56
C TYR A 234 -28.30 -1.85 15.47
N ARG A 235 -28.73 -2.84 16.24
CA ARG A 235 -30.10 -3.38 16.18
C ARG A 235 -31.13 -2.56 16.97
N ALA A 236 -30.69 -1.53 17.69
CA ALA A 236 -31.52 -0.74 18.59
C ALA A 236 -32.65 0.02 17.88
N ASP A 237 -32.40 0.53 16.67
CA ASP A 237 -33.38 1.34 15.92
C ASP A 237 -33.99 0.61 14.72
N LEU A 238 -33.86 -0.72 14.65
CA LEU A 238 -34.52 -1.53 13.61
C LEU A 238 -36.06 -1.43 13.72
N PRO A 239 -36.79 -1.38 12.58
CA PRO A 239 -38.26 -1.34 12.58
C PRO A 239 -38.90 -2.53 13.31
N ALA A 240 -38.29 -3.71 13.19
CA ALA A 240 -38.54 -4.88 14.02
C ALA A 240 -37.24 -5.67 14.17
N GLN A 241 -37.10 -6.45 15.26
CA GLN A 241 -35.86 -7.14 15.64
C GLN A 241 -35.29 -8.11 14.58
N ASP A 242 -36.14 -8.55 13.66
CA ASP A 242 -35.89 -9.50 12.59
C ASP A 242 -36.08 -8.87 11.18
N CYS A 243 -36.50 -7.60 11.11
CA CYS A 243 -36.70 -6.82 9.88
C CYS A 243 -35.44 -5.99 9.53
N GLY A 244 -34.28 -6.62 9.49
CA GLY A 244 -33.03 -5.91 9.19
C GLY A 244 -32.07 -6.72 8.33
N MET A 245 -31.34 -6.03 7.46
CA MET A 245 -30.23 -6.56 6.70
C MET A 245 -28.95 -5.79 7.03
N PHE A 246 -27.80 -6.46 6.94
CA PHE A 246 -26.53 -5.75 6.78
C PHE A 246 -26.04 -5.89 5.34
N ILE A 247 -25.31 -4.90 4.84
CA ILE A 247 -24.82 -4.84 3.46
C ILE A 247 -23.37 -4.37 3.45
N ALA A 248 -22.50 -5.13 2.79
CA ALA A 248 -21.10 -4.78 2.61
C ALA A 248 -20.91 -3.80 1.44
N LEU A 249 -20.27 -2.68 1.72
CA LEU A 249 -19.88 -1.63 0.79
C LEU A 249 -18.36 -1.67 0.54
N ASP A 250 -17.92 -1.10 -0.57
CA ASP A 250 -16.48 -0.97 -0.86
C ASP A 250 -15.89 0.24 -0.15
N ASP A 251 -14.63 0.11 0.28
CA ASP A 251 -13.79 1.21 0.73
C ASP A 251 -12.40 1.05 0.11
N PRO A 252 -12.27 1.33 -1.21
CA PRO A 252 -11.12 0.89 -1.99
C PRO A 252 -9.79 1.48 -1.54
N LEU A 253 -9.80 2.70 -0.97
CA LEU A 253 -8.57 3.33 -0.47
C LEU A 253 -8.19 2.78 0.91
N ALA A 254 -9.15 2.40 1.75
CA ALA A 254 -8.87 1.68 2.98
C ALA A 254 -8.31 0.28 2.69
N ASP A 255 -8.90 -0.45 1.74
CA ASP A 255 -8.43 -1.77 1.31
C ASP A 255 -6.98 -1.71 0.85
N VAL A 256 -6.61 -0.73 0.02
CA VAL A 256 -5.22 -0.52 -0.42
C VAL A 256 -4.33 -0.12 0.75
N SER A 257 -4.82 0.70 1.70
CA SER A 257 -4.09 1.05 2.92
C SER A 257 -3.84 -0.16 3.81
N ASP A 258 -4.82 -1.06 3.93
CA ASP A 258 -4.71 -2.30 4.71
C ASP A 258 -3.67 -3.23 4.10
N LEU A 259 -3.51 -3.28 2.77
CA LEU A 259 -2.40 -4.00 2.11
C LEU A 259 -1.05 -3.29 2.31
N PHE A 260 -1.06 -1.96 2.31
CA PHE A 260 0.14 -1.13 2.42
C PHE A 260 0.78 -1.16 3.81
N LEU A 261 0.01 -1.14 4.89
CA LEU A 261 0.54 -0.98 6.25
C LEU A 261 1.47 -2.13 6.66
N PRO A 262 1.11 -3.42 6.49
CA PRO A 262 2.03 -4.53 6.75
C PRO A 262 3.28 -4.49 5.86
N LEU A 263 3.13 -4.08 4.58
CA LEU A 263 4.28 -3.90 3.69
C LEU A 263 5.24 -2.83 4.25
N SER A 264 4.69 -1.69 4.70
CA SER A 264 5.45 -0.60 5.30
C SER A 264 6.19 -1.04 6.57
N GLU A 265 5.54 -1.82 7.44
CA GLU A 265 6.17 -2.38 8.63
C GLU A 265 7.36 -3.28 8.27
N GLN A 266 7.21 -4.19 7.30
CA GLN A 266 8.29 -5.10 6.88
C GLN A 266 9.44 -4.35 6.20
N VAL A 267 9.14 -3.38 5.33
CA VAL A 267 10.15 -2.54 4.68
C VAL A 267 10.90 -1.69 5.71
N THR A 268 10.21 -1.18 6.73
CA THR A 268 10.82 -0.43 7.84
C THR A 268 11.67 -1.31 8.73
N ALA A 269 11.23 -2.54 9.02
CA ALA A 269 12.03 -3.52 9.76
C ALA A 269 13.33 -3.84 9.00
N ARG A 270 13.22 -4.03 7.67
CA ARG A 270 14.36 -4.23 6.79
C ARG A 270 15.29 -3.01 6.77
N SER A 271 14.76 -1.80 6.57
CA SER A 271 15.58 -0.58 6.54
C SER A 271 16.28 -0.31 7.88
N THR A 272 15.60 -0.56 9.00
CA THR A 272 16.19 -0.44 10.35
C THR A 272 17.34 -1.43 10.56
N ALA A 273 17.23 -2.66 10.03
CA ALA A 273 18.33 -3.60 10.06
C ALA A 273 19.56 -3.09 9.27
N TYR A 274 19.35 -2.32 8.19
CA TYR A 274 20.42 -1.79 7.32
C TYR A 274 20.96 -0.39 7.68
N GLN A 275 20.19 0.49 8.35
CA GLN A 275 20.45 1.95 8.41
C GLN A 275 21.29 2.46 9.58
N ASP A 276 21.61 1.64 10.59
CA ASP A 276 22.58 2.08 11.60
C ASP A 276 23.98 2.03 10.95
N GLU A 277 24.53 3.19 10.53
CA GLU A 277 25.85 3.29 9.87
C GLU A 277 26.94 2.56 10.67
N ASP A 278 26.86 2.60 12.01
CA ASP A 278 27.77 1.87 12.87
C ASP A 278 27.54 0.36 12.75
N ASN A 279 26.29 -0.11 12.65
CA ASN A 279 26.01 -1.53 12.44
C ASN A 279 26.32 -1.99 11.02
N LEU A 280 26.13 -1.16 9.99
CA LEU A 280 26.54 -1.48 8.62
C LEU A 280 28.06 -1.60 8.52
N HIS A 281 28.80 -0.67 9.12
CA HIS A 281 30.25 -0.76 9.19
C HIS A 281 30.70 -1.98 10.00
N LYS A 282 30.09 -2.24 11.16
CA LYS A 282 30.35 -3.47 11.94
C LYS A 282 30.04 -4.73 11.15
N LEU A 283 28.95 -4.76 10.38
CA LEU A 283 28.59 -5.88 9.50
C LEU A 283 29.65 -6.08 8.41
N GLN A 284 30.04 -5.02 7.72
CA GLN A 284 31.10 -5.10 6.71
C GLN A 284 32.42 -5.59 7.31
N MET A 285 32.79 -5.10 8.49
CA MET A 285 33.99 -5.55 9.21
C MET A 285 33.88 -6.99 9.69
N ALA A 286 32.71 -7.43 10.17
CA ALA A 286 32.45 -8.81 10.57
C ALA A 286 32.50 -9.76 9.36
N GLU A 287 31.90 -9.39 8.24
CA GLU A 287 31.96 -10.15 6.97
C GLU A 287 33.37 -10.22 6.40
N PHE A 288 34.12 -9.12 6.49
CA PHE A 288 35.52 -9.07 6.08
C PHE A 288 36.39 -9.96 6.97
N ALA A 289 36.25 -9.85 8.29
CA ALA A 289 36.95 -10.69 9.26
C ALA A 289 36.61 -12.18 9.08
N ARG A 290 35.33 -12.51 8.84
CA ARG A 290 34.88 -13.86 8.48
C ARG A 290 35.52 -14.36 7.19
N THR A 291 35.56 -13.52 6.14
CA THR A 291 36.16 -13.86 4.84
C THR A 291 37.65 -14.11 4.94
N LEU A 292 38.35 -13.35 5.76
CA LEU A 292 39.78 -13.53 5.98
C LEU A 292 40.07 -14.74 6.86
N GLY A 293 39.45 -14.85 8.03
CA GLY A 293 39.85 -15.86 9.02
C GLY A 293 39.19 -17.24 8.87
N ARG A 294 38.05 -17.37 8.16
CA ARG A 294 37.42 -18.68 7.91
C ARG A 294 37.76 -19.27 6.55
N VAL A 295 37.64 -20.58 6.47
CA VAL A 295 37.76 -21.32 5.20
C VAL A 295 36.44 -21.25 4.47
N LYS A 296 36.37 -20.38 3.44
CA LYS A 296 35.23 -20.30 2.54
C LYS A 296 35.34 -21.31 1.39
N VAL A 297 34.19 -21.82 0.98
CA VAL A 297 34.03 -22.65 -0.22
C VAL A 297 33.29 -21.79 -1.25
N ASP A 298 33.69 -21.88 -2.51
CA ASP A 298 33.02 -21.15 -3.58
C ASP A 298 31.54 -21.53 -3.66
N HIS A 299 30.68 -20.58 -4.03
CA HIS A 299 29.23 -20.75 -4.02
C HIS A 299 28.75 -21.98 -4.83
N ASP A 300 29.46 -22.33 -5.89
CA ASP A 300 29.14 -23.48 -6.75
C ASP A 300 29.52 -24.83 -6.11
N ASP A 301 30.50 -24.83 -5.20
CA ASP A 301 31.01 -26.02 -4.50
C ASP A 301 30.39 -26.20 -3.09
N LEU A 302 29.51 -25.27 -2.66
CA LEU A 302 28.80 -25.38 -1.39
C LEU A 302 27.80 -26.55 -1.40
N PRO A 303 27.67 -27.29 -0.28
CA PRO A 303 26.64 -28.31 -0.14
C PRO A 303 25.23 -27.74 -0.38
N GLU A 304 24.38 -28.48 -1.11
CA GLU A 304 23.01 -28.04 -1.40
C GLU A 304 22.18 -27.77 -0.13
N GLN A 305 22.48 -28.46 0.97
CA GLN A 305 21.77 -28.30 2.25
C GLN A 305 21.97 -26.92 2.88
N VAL A 306 23.15 -26.31 2.70
CA VAL A 306 23.49 -25.01 3.30
C VAL A 306 23.35 -23.86 2.30
N LYS A 307 23.23 -24.19 1.02
CA LYS A 307 23.15 -23.25 -0.08
C LYS A 307 21.86 -22.42 0.03
N GLY A 308 22.01 -21.11 0.20
CA GLY A 308 20.90 -20.17 0.34
C GLY A 308 20.51 -19.81 1.79
N ASP A 309 21.11 -20.43 2.81
CA ASP A 309 20.94 -20.03 4.21
C ASP A 309 22.28 -19.52 4.79
N PRO A 310 22.45 -18.20 4.97
CA PRO A 310 23.69 -17.61 5.49
C PRO A 310 24.10 -18.16 6.86
N ILE A 311 23.13 -18.53 7.72
CA ILE A 311 23.39 -19.07 9.06
C ILE A 311 23.93 -20.49 8.95
N GLN A 312 23.33 -21.33 8.10
CA GLN A 312 23.83 -22.70 7.88
C GLN A 312 25.18 -22.70 7.16
N THR A 313 25.40 -21.75 6.26
CA THR A 313 26.70 -21.55 5.60
C THR A 313 27.77 -21.16 6.62
N MET A 314 27.47 -20.25 7.56
CA MET A 314 28.39 -19.90 8.65
C MET A 314 28.76 -21.09 9.52
N GLU A 315 27.77 -21.91 9.87
CA GLU A 315 27.98 -23.09 10.71
C GLU A 315 28.82 -24.15 9.99
N PHE A 316 28.58 -24.37 8.70
CA PHE A 316 29.42 -25.21 7.87
C PHE A 316 30.87 -24.68 7.79
N GLU A 317 31.05 -23.39 7.55
CA GLU A 317 32.39 -22.76 7.52
C GLU A 317 33.11 -22.87 8.88
N ARG A 318 32.37 -22.81 10.00
CA ARG A 318 32.89 -23.05 11.35
C ARG A 318 33.49 -24.44 11.46
N GLN A 319 32.68 -25.47 11.17
CA GLN A 319 33.07 -26.87 11.29
C GLN A 319 34.21 -27.23 10.33
N LEU A 320 34.19 -26.67 9.11
CA LEU A 320 35.27 -26.85 8.13
C LEU A 320 36.59 -26.25 8.64
N THR A 321 36.54 -25.03 9.20
CA THR A 321 37.71 -24.34 9.75
C THR A 321 38.27 -25.08 10.96
N GLU A 322 37.40 -25.58 11.85
CA GLU A 322 37.80 -26.39 13.01
C GLU A 322 38.48 -27.71 12.60
N TYR A 323 37.93 -28.40 11.60
CA TYR A 323 38.54 -29.62 11.07
C TYR A 323 39.95 -29.32 10.51
N ILE A 324 40.10 -28.29 9.67
CA ILE A 324 41.39 -27.95 9.06
C ILE A 324 42.41 -27.53 10.12
N THR A 325 41.99 -26.78 11.13
CA THR A 325 42.83 -26.37 12.27
C THR A 325 43.31 -27.59 13.05
N THR A 326 42.39 -28.50 13.40
CA THR A 326 42.70 -29.73 14.14
C THR A 326 43.63 -30.63 13.35
N GLN A 327 43.37 -30.79 12.04
CA GLN A 327 44.22 -31.56 11.13
C GLN A 327 45.64 -30.99 11.05
N TYR A 328 45.77 -29.67 10.93
CA TYR A 328 47.08 -29.02 10.85
C TYR A 328 47.90 -29.21 12.13
N LEU A 329 47.27 -29.06 13.30
CA LEU A 329 47.92 -29.29 14.59
C LEU A 329 48.34 -30.77 14.75
N ALA A 330 47.46 -31.69 14.37
CA ALA A 330 47.71 -33.12 14.38
C ALA A 330 48.88 -33.53 13.46
N ASP A 331 49.00 -32.93 12.28
CA ASP A 331 50.10 -33.16 11.34
C ASP A 331 51.44 -32.58 11.84
N LYS A 332 51.40 -31.41 12.50
CA LYS A 332 52.58 -30.79 13.12
C LYS A 332 53.07 -31.62 14.31
N GLU A 333 52.17 -32.10 15.16
CA GLU A 333 52.48 -32.96 16.30
C GLU A 333 53.11 -34.28 15.81
N ARG A 334 52.51 -34.91 14.80
CA ARG A 334 53.05 -36.12 14.19
C ARG A 334 54.43 -35.90 13.59
N THR A 335 54.62 -34.84 12.84
CA THR A 335 55.93 -34.52 12.23
C THR A 335 57.00 -34.33 13.31
N ALA A 336 56.66 -33.72 14.45
CA ALA A 336 57.57 -33.58 15.59
C ALA A 336 57.88 -34.91 16.28
N LEU A 337 56.89 -35.81 16.38
CA LEU A 337 57.06 -37.16 16.92
C LEU A 337 57.91 -38.05 15.99
N GLU A 338 57.68 -37.99 14.69
CA GLU A 338 58.43 -38.74 13.66
C GLU A 338 59.87 -38.25 13.52
N ALA A 339 60.13 -36.96 13.78
CA ALA A 339 61.48 -36.40 13.82
C ALA A 339 62.29 -36.85 15.06
N ASN A 340 61.66 -37.52 16.05
CA ASN A 340 62.33 -38.02 17.24
C ASN A 340 62.92 -39.43 16.98
N PRO A 341 64.26 -39.60 16.96
CA PRO A 341 64.90 -40.88 16.63
C PRO A 341 64.61 -42.02 17.62
N ASN A 342 63.98 -41.74 18.76
CA ASN A 342 63.60 -42.73 19.77
C ASN A 342 62.16 -43.27 19.60
N VAL A 343 61.39 -42.79 18.63
CA VAL A 343 59.99 -43.20 18.42
C VAL A 343 59.89 -43.92 17.08
N SER A 344 59.84 -45.26 17.10
CA SER A 344 59.89 -46.07 15.87
C SER A 344 58.51 -46.47 15.31
N ASN A 345 57.42 -46.16 16.02
CA ASN A 345 56.01 -46.28 15.60
C ASN A 345 55.16 -45.47 16.59
N ALA A 346 54.77 -44.25 16.22
CA ALA A 346 53.84 -43.46 17.04
C ALA A 346 52.40 -43.96 16.79
N PRO A 347 51.61 -44.29 17.84
CA PRO A 347 50.17 -44.45 17.69
C PRO A 347 49.52 -43.14 17.22
N LEU A 348 48.27 -43.21 16.72
CA LEU A 348 47.48 -42.01 16.42
C LEU A 348 47.46 -41.09 17.65
N THR A 349 47.73 -39.80 17.44
CA THR A 349 47.59 -38.82 18.53
C THR A 349 46.10 -38.54 18.74
N GLN A 350 45.73 -38.09 19.94
CA GLN A 350 44.34 -37.72 20.25
C GLN A 350 43.79 -36.69 19.24
N LEU A 351 44.61 -35.72 18.83
CA LEU A 351 44.24 -34.73 17.82
C LEU A 351 43.99 -35.34 16.44
N GLN A 352 44.63 -36.46 16.09
CA GLN A 352 44.36 -37.16 14.85
C GLN A 352 43.04 -37.93 14.88
N GLU A 353 42.71 -38.54 16.03
CA GLU A 353 41.40 -39.19 16.22
C GLU A 353 40.28 -38.15 16.12
N GLU A 354 40.43 -37.00 16.80
CA GLU A 354 39.50 -35.87 16.73
C GLU A 354 39.37 -35.30 15.30
N ALA A 355 40.47 -35.16 14.56
CA ALA A 355 40.41 -34.71 13.16
C ALA A 355 39.67 -35.71 12.25
N LEU A 356 39.83 -37.03 12.47
CA LEU A 356 39.13 -38.06 11.70
C LEU A 356 37.63 -38.09 12.03
N GLU A 357 37.27 -37.87 13.29
CA GLU A 357 35.88 -37.74 13.74
C GLU A 357 35.20 -36.53 13.08
N LYS A 358 35.78 -35.33 13.22
CA LYS A 358 35.26 -34.10 12.57
C LYS A 358 35.16 -34.21 11.05
N ARG A 359 36.10 -34.92 10.40
CA ARG A 359 36.02 -35.19 8.96
C ARG A 359 34.85 -36.11 8.61
N SER A 360 34.56 -37.08 9.46
CA SER A 360 33.46 -38.02 9.26
C SER A 360 32.12 -37.31 9.47
N GLU A 361 32.02 -36.45 10.48
CA GLU A 361 30.86 -35.57 10.71
C GLU A 361 30.58 -34.67 9.50
N LEU A 362 31.59 -33.97 8.97
CA LEU A 362 31.42 -33.14 7.76
C LEU A 362 30.90 -33.93 6.55
N LYS A 363 31.34 -35.19 6.41
CA LYS A 363 30.93 -36.08 5.32
C LYS A 363 29.52 -36.64 5.52
N GLU A 364 29.14 -36.94 6.76
CA GLU A 364 27.80 -37.43 7.10
C GLU A 364 26.75 -36.33 7.04
N THR A 365 27.06 -35.15 7.60
CA THR A 365 26.12 -34.03 7.72
C THR A 365 25.99 -33.22 6.42
N TYR A 366 27.09 -32.93 5.72
CA TYR A 366 27.11 -32.05 4.55
C TYR A 366 27.51 -32.74 3.24
N HIS A 367 27.82 -34.04 3.28
CA HIS A 367 28.37 -34.78 2.13
C HIS A 367 29.60 -34.13 1.49
N PHE A 368 30.34 -33.35 2.29
CA PHE A 368 31.48 -32.58 1.84
C PHE A 368 32.79 -33.27 2.19
N THR A 369 33.73 -33.28 1.24
CA THR A 369 35.09 -33.79 1.48
C THR A 369 36.10 -32.65 1.30
N PRO A 370 36.79 -32.23 2.37
CA PRO A 370 37.77 -31.15 2.29
C PRO A 370 38.93 -31.47 1.33
N THR A 371 39.43 -30.45 0.63
CA THR A 371 40.51 -30.54 -0.36
C THR A 371 41.75 -29.77 0.09
N ASN A 372 42.91 -30.08 -0.48
CA ASN A 372 44.18 -29.40 -0.16
C ASN A 372 44.12 -27.88 -0.42
N LYS A 373 43.29 -27.41 -1.36
CA LYS A 373 43.11 -25.97 -1.63
C LYS A 373 42.61 -25.21 -0.41
N GLN A 374 41.72 -25.81 0.36
CA GLN A 374 41.14 -25.20 1.57
C GLN A 374 42.16 -25.11 2.70
N GLN A 375 43.05 -26.10 2.80
CA GLN A 375 44.17 -26.08 3.74
C GLN A 375 45.18 -24.98 3.39
N GLU A 376 45.55 -24.86 2.11
CA GLU A 376 46.47 -23.80 1.63
C GLU A 376 45.86 -22.39 1.77
N HIS A 377 44.54 -22.27 1.61
CA HIS A 377 43.82 -21.02 1.87
C HIS A 377 43.87 -20.65 3.35
N TRP A 378 43.53 -21.58 4.24
CA TRP A 378 43.59 -21.38 5.69
C TRP A 378 45.00 -20.97 6.14
N GLN A 379 46.03 -21.72 5.74
CA GLN A 379 47.43 -21.43 6.11
C GLN A 379 47.93 -20.05 5.68
N ARG A 380 47.37 -19.47 4.62
CA ARG A 380 47.72 -18.11 4.18
C ARG A 380 47.07 -17.03 5.05
N ASN A 381 45.91 -17.31 5.62
CA ASN A 381 45.11 -16.31 6.32
C ASN A 381 45.11 -16.47 7.86
N THR A 382 45.66 -17.57 8.38
CA THR A 382 45.74 -17.88 9.83
C THR A 382 46.46 -16.84 10.66
N VAL A 383 47.29 -15.99 10.06
CA VAL A 383 48.06 -14.94 10.75
C VAL A 383 47.16 -14.00 11.57
N PHE A 384 45.88 -13.86 11.18
CA PHE A 384 44.92 -12.98 11.85
C PHE A 384 43.83 -13.72 12.65
N SER A 385 43.88 -15.06 12.68
CA SER A 385 42.82 -15.88 13.28
C SER A 385 42.75 -15.77 14.80
N ASP A 386 43.87 -15.48 15.47
CA ASP A 386 43.96 -15.39 16.94
C ASP A 386 43.56 -14.00 17.48
N GLU A 387 43.44 -13.00 16.60
CA GLU A 387 43.11 -11.61 16.95
C GLU A 387 41.60 -11.33 16.89
N VAL A 388 40.79 -12.31 16.46
CA VAL A 388 39.34 -12.17 16.26
C VAL A 388 38.59 -12.87 17.39
N ASN A 389 37.65 -12.17 18.02
CA ASN A 389 36.69 -12.77 18.95
C ASN A 389 35.59 -13.49 18.15
N TRP A 390 35.82 -14.77 17.84
CA TRP A 390 34.93 -15.57 16.99
C TRP A 390 33.53 -15.76 17.57
N ASP A 391 33.41 -15.92 18.90
CA ASP A 391 32.11 -16.12 19.56
C ASP A 391 31.23 -14.88 19.43
N GLU A 392 31.80 -13.69 19.62
CA GLU A 392 31.09 -12.41 19.51
C GLU A 392 30.75 -12.08 18.05
N LEU A 393 31.65 -12.35 17.12
CA LEU A 393 31.43 -12.18 15.69
C LEU A 393 30.30 -13.10 15.19
N ASP A 394 30.33 -14.38 15.57
CA ASP A 394 29.31 -15.35 15.19
C ASP A 394 27.95 -15.00 15.79
N ALA A 395 27.91 -14.58 17.07
CA ALA A 395 26.69 -14.12 17.72
C ALA A 395 26.09 -12.91 17.00
N PHE A 396 26.93 -11.92 16.65
CA PHE A 396 26.51 -10.72 15.93
C PHE A 396 25.96 -11.05 14.53
N LEU A 397 26.70 -11.82 13.71
CA LEU A 397 26.25 -12.20 12.36
C LEU A 397 25.01 -13.09 12.40
N THR A 398 24.93 -14.03 13.35
CA THR A 398 23.75 -14.89 13.52
C THR A 398 22.52 -14.07 13.90
N GLN A 399 22.67 -13.13 14.84
CA GLN A 399 21.59 -12.21 15.21
C GLN A 399 21.13 -11.39 13.99
N TYR A 400 22.07 -10.82 13.24
CA TYR A 400 21.78 -10.03 12.05
C TYR A 400 21.06 -10.85 10.98
N TYR A 401 21.61 -12.00 10.58
CA TYR A 401 20.98 -12.87 9.59
C TYR A 401 19.62 -13.37 10.05
N THR A 402 19.43 -13.65 11.35
CA THR A 402 18.11 -14.03 11.87
C THR A 402 17.11 -12.89 11.74
N GLN A 403 17.54 -11.65 11.90
CA GLN A 403 16.66 -10.48 11.73
C GLN A 403 16.25 -10.26 10.28
N VAL A 404 17.15 -10.48 9.31
CA VAL A 404 16.85 -10.26 7.89
C VAL A 404 16.29 -11.48 7.15
N LYS A 405 16.45 -12.68 7.72
CA LYS A 405 16.01 -13.94 7.09
C LYS A 405 14.51 -13.94 6.85
N GLY A 406 14.11 -14.22 5.61
CA GLY A 406 12.71 -14.26 5.24
C GLY A 406 12.10 -12.89 4.94
N LEU A 407 12.74 -11.76 5.31
CA LEU A 407 12.12 -10.44 5.19
C LEU A 407 11.87 -10.06 3.73
N ASP A 408 12.84 -10.31 2.84
CA ASP A 408 12.69 -10.00 1.42
C ASP A 408 11.58 -10.84 0.78
N GLU A 409 11.48 -12.14 1.10
CA GLU A 409 10.41 -12.98 0.58
C GLU A 409 9.02 -12.52 1.08
N HIS A 410 8.92 -12.08 2.35
CA HIS A 410 7.67 -11.54 2.88
C HIS A 410 7.31 -10.19 2.26
N ILE A 411 8.30 -9.31 2.06
CA ILE A 411 8.13 -8.02 1.37
C ILE A 411 7.65 -8.25 -0.06
N ASP A 412 8.27 -9.16 -0.80
CA ASP A 412 7.90 -9.45 -2.19
C ASP A 412 6.44 -9.89 -2.28
N VAL A 413 6.02 -10.77 -1.37
CA VAL A 413 4.66 -11.29 -1.31
C VAL A 413 3.63 -10.17 -1.02
N LEU A 414 3.89 -9.34 -0.01
CA LEU A 414 3.02 -8.20 0.33
C LEU A 414 3.01 -7.12 -0.76
N TYR A 415 4.16 -6.92 -1.40
CA TYR A 415 4.33 -5.99 -2.51
C TYR A 415 3.46 -6.38 -3.72
N GLN A 416 3.41 -7.66 -4.07
CA GLN A 416 2.57 -8.13 -5.19
C GLN A 416 1.06 -7.92 -4.91
N ASP A 417 0.60 -8.19 -3.69
CA ASP A 417 -0.79 -7.92 -3.31
C ASP A 417 -1.11 -6.42 -3.38
N PHE A 418 -0.23 -5.58 -2.83
CA PHE A 418 -0.36 -4.13 -2.93
C PHE A 418 -0.40 -3.64 -4.38
N MET A 419 0.56 -4.07 -5.22
CA MET A 419 0.64 -3.64 -6.62
C MET A 419 -0.57 -4.09 -7.45
N THR A 420 -1.11 -5.28 -7.17
CA THR A 420 -2.34 -5.76 -7.80
C THR A 420 -3.52 -4.84 -7.50
N ALA A 421 -3.70 -4.45 -6.24
CA ALA A 421 -4.76 -3.51 -5.86
C ALA A 421 -4.51 -2.10 -6.40
N PHE A 422 -3.25 -1.66 -6.38
CA PHE A 422 -2.79 -0.37 -6.91
C PHE A 422 -3.14 -0.19 -8.38
N GLU A 423 -2.94 -1.22 -9.22
CA GLU A 423 -3.30 -1.18 -10.64
C GLU A 423 -4.82 -1.22 -10.87
N GLN A 424 -5.56 -1.97 -10.05
CA GLN A 424 -7.01 -2.12 -10.16
C GLN A 424 -7.81 -0.88 -9.72
N LEU A 425 -7.19 0.09 -9.02
CA LEU A 425 -7.83 1.37 -8.70
C LEU A 425 -8.24 2.16 -9.95
N GLY A 426 -7.57 1.94 -11.08
CA GLY A 426 -7.82 2.66 -12.34
C GLY A 426 -7.28 4.09 -12.31
N THR A 427 -7.89 4.99 -13.07
CA THR A 427 -7.39 6.37 -13.31
C THR A 427 -8.39 7.47 -12.97
N ASP A 428 -9.58 7.15 -12.45
CA ASP A 428 -10.63 8.13 -12.18
C ASP A 428 -10.87 8.31 -10.67
N PRO A 429 -10.49 9.45 -10.07
CA PRO A 429 -10.67 9.70 -8.64
C PRO A 429 -12.15 9.81 -8.25
N LEU A 430 -13.03 10.22 -9.18
CA LEU A 430 -14.47 10.30 -8.91
C LEU A 430 -15.08 8.92 -8.62
N ALA A 431 -14.54 7.86 -9.24
CA ALA A 431 -14.94 6.48 -8.97
C ALA A 431 -14.51 5.98 -7.58
N LEU A 432 -13.64 6.73 -6.89
CA LEU A 432 -13.19 6.47 -5.52
C LEU A 432 -13.83 7.45 -4.52
N GLY A 433 -14.79 8.26 -4.98
CA GLY A 433 -15.47 9.23 -4.13
C GLY A 433 -14.68 10.54 -3.90
N LEU A 434 -13.66 10.81 -4.72
CA LEU A 434 -12.78 11.98 -4.57
C LEU A 434 -12.86 12.88 -5.79
N ASP A 435 -12.74 14.18 -5.54
CA ASP A 435 -12.93 15.20 -6.56
C ASP A 435 -11.60 15.87 -6.92
N ASN A 436 -11.17 15.73 -8.17
CA ASN A 436 -9.94 16.33 -8.69
C ASN A 436 -10.00 17.84 -8.98
N GLN A 437 -11.11 18.51 -8.71
CA GLN A 437 -11.23 19.98 -8.73
C GLN A 437 -11.49 20.54 -7.33
N ASP A 438 -11.36 19.72 -6.27
CA ASP A 438 -11.43 20.16 -4.88
C ASP A 438 -10.05 20.08 -4.24
N GLU A 439 -9.68 21.15 -3.53
CA GLU A 439 -8.35 21.32 -2.95
C GLU A 439 -8.10 20.32 -1.82
N ALA A 440 -9.10 20.03 -0.99
CA ALA A 440 -8.98 19.11 0.13
C ALA A 440 -8.86 17.66 -0.36
N HIS A 441 -9.65 17.27 -1.36
CA HIS A 441 -9.59 15.95 -1.97
C HIS A 441 -8.26 15.70 -2.71
N LEU A 442 -7.74 16.69 -3.44
CA LEU A 442 -6.42 16.58 -4.07
C LEU A 442 -5.30 16.46 -3.03
N ALA A 443 -5.37 17.26 -1.96
CA ALA A 443 -4.39 17.18 -0.88
C ALA A 443 -4.42 15.83 -0.16
N TYR A 444 -5.61 15.26 0.07
CA TYR A 444 -5.79 13.91 0.61
C TYR A 444 -5.09 12.87 -0.28
N LEU A 445 -5.35 12.90 -1.58
CA LEU A 445 -4.73 11.97 -2.55
C LEU A 445 -3.22 12.13 -2.63
N LEU A 446 -2.70 13.37 -2.65
CA LEU A 446 -1.26 13.63 -2.66
C LEU A 446 -0.59 13.12 -1.40
N SER A 447 -1.20 13.35 -0.23
CA SER A 447 -0.70 12.85 1.05
C SER A 447 -0.62 11.32 1.05
N LEU A 448 -1.71 10.64 0.66
CA LEU A 448 -1.74 9.17 0.58
C LEU A 448 -0.70 8.63 -0.41
N THR A 449 -0.63 9.22 -1.61
CA THR A 449 0.32 8.82 -2.66
C THR A 449 1.77 8.99 -2.20
N SER A 450 2.08 10.07 -1.49
CA SER A 450 3.43 10.32 -0.99
C SER A 450 3.90 9.23 -0.03
N GLN A 451 3.02 8.76 0.86
CA GLN A 451 3.30 7.69 1.80
C GLN A 451 3.51 6.35 1.07
N TYR A 452 2.63 6.04 0.11
CA TYR A 452 2.74 4.82 -0.69
C TYR A 452 4.05 4.75 -1.47
N LEU A 453 4.38 5.81 -2.21
CA LEU A 453 5.59 5.85 -3.03
C LEU A 453 6.88 5.75 -2.20
N ALA A 454 6.90 6.33 -0.99
CA ALA A 454 8.07 6.28 -0.11
C ALA A 454 8.48 4.85 0.26
N VAL A 455 7.51 3.97 0.53
CA VAL A 455 7.75 2.56 0.88
C VAL A 455 7.93 1.71 -0.36
N VAL A 456 7.06 1.85 -1.36
CA VAL A 456 7.06 1.04 -2.59
C VAL A 456 8.40 1.14 -3.32
N LYS A 457 8.99 2.34 -3.40
CA LYS A 457 10.32 2.52 -4.00
C LYS A 457 11.45 1.86 -3.22
N GLN A 458 11.28 1.69 -1.91
CA GLN A 458 12.24 0.98 -1.07
C GLN A 458 12.00 -0.52 -1.13
N ALA A 459 10.76 -0.99 -1.22
CA ALA A 459 10.39 -2.41 -1.22
C ALA A 459 11.12 -3.20 -2.31
N VAL A 460 11.21 -2.63 -3.52
CA VAL A 460 11.80 -3.23 -4.71
C VAL A 460 13.32 -3.47 -4.54
N ASN A 461 13.74 -4.73 -4.60
CA ASN A 461 15.14 -5.19 -4.53
C ASN A 461 15.64 -5.88 -5.82
N THR A 462 14.75 -6.21 -6.77
CA THR A 462 15.12 -6.84 -8.06
C THR A 462 14.96 -5.89 -9.24
N GLU A 463 15.75 -6.11 -10.29
CA GLU A 463 15.66 -5.34 -11.54
C GLU A 463 14.27 -5.50 -12.20
N GLN A 464 13.71 -6.71 -12.18
CA GLN A 464 12.39 -6.99 -12.74
C GLN A 464 11.27 -6.21 -12.04
N ALA A 465 11.24 -6.22 -10.70
CA ALA A 465 10.23 -5.48 -9.94
C ALA A 465 10.38 -3.96 -10.13
N ASN A 466 11.61 -3.47 -10.33
CA ASN A 466 11.88 -2.06 -10.62
C ASN A 466 11.31 -1.65 -11.98
N GLU A 467 11.53 -2.45 -13.02
CA GLU A 467 10.95 -2.20 -14.35
C GLU A 467 9.42 -2.26 -14.34
N GLN A 468 8.82 -3.20 -13.61
CA GLN A 468 7.37 -3.24 -13.41
C GLN A 468 6.85 -1.96 -12.73
N LEU A 469 7.50 -1.52 -11.65
CA LEU A 469 7.13 -0.29 -10.96
C LEU A 469 7.27 0.95 -11.87
N LYS A 470 8.36 1.06 -12.64
CA LYS A 470 8.54 2.14 -13.61
C LYS A 470 7.41 2.16 -14.64
N GLN A 471 7.00 1.00 -15.16
CA GLN A 471 5.88 0.91 -16.09
C GLN A 471 4.55 1.35 -15.43
N ALA A 472 4.29 0.95 -14.19
CA ALA A 472 3.08 1.32 -13.45
C ALA A 472 3.00 2.84 -13.14
N LEU A 473 4.16 3.51 -13.03
CA LEU A 473 4.28 4.94 -12.72
C LEU A 473 4.57 5.84 -13.94
N SER A 474 4.70 5.24 -15.13
CA SER A 474 5.06 5.96 -16.36
C SER A 474 3.95 6.92 -16.81
N LEU A 475 4.35 8.10 -17.28
CA LEU A 475 3.46 9.05 -17.95
C LEU A 475 3.30 8.79 -19.45
N ASP A 476 4.05 7.88 -20.06
CA ASP A 476 3.91 7.64 -21.51
C ASP A 476 2.65 6.81 -21.81
N SER A 477 2.23 5.97 -20.85
CA SER A 477 0.97 5.22 -20.90
C SER A 477 0.37 5.12 -19.49
N PRO A 478 -0.21 6.20 -18.95
CA PRO A 478 -0.69 6.21 -17.58
C PRO A 478 -1.92 5.30 -17.44
N LYS A 479 -1.76 4.22 -16.66
CA LYS A 479 -2.82 3.25 -16.35
C LYS A 479 -3.29 3.28 -14.91
N THR A 480 -2.54 3.97 -14.05
CA THR A 480 -2.79 4.05 -12.61
C THR A 480 -3.09 5.48 -12.21
N LEU A 481 -3.91 5.63 -11.18
CA LEU A 481 -4.25 6.92 -10.57
C LEU A 481 -2.98 7.66 -10.14
N PHE A 482 -2.03 6.92 -9.57
CA PHE A 482 -0.79 7.45 -9.01
C PHE A 482 0.23 7.89 -10.06
N ALA A 483 0.26 7.26 -11.25
CA ALA A 483 1.03 7.79 -12.38
C ALA A 483 0.58 9.21 -12.74
N LEU A 484 -0.71 9.50 -12.57
CA LEU A 484 -1.32 10.80 -12.84
C LEU A 484 -1.26 11.76 -11.64
N ALA A 485 -0.58 11.43 -10.54
CA ALA A 485 -0.59 12.24 -9.32
C ALA A 485 -0.05 13.67 -9.55
N SER A 486 1.00 13.81 -10.36
CA SER A 486 1.56 15.12 -10.75
C SER A 486 0.61 15.94 -11.63
N LEU A 487 -0.42 15.32 -12.19
CA LEU A 487 -1.41 15.89 -13.10
C LEU A 487 -2.79 16.05 -12.45
N GLY A 488 -2.87 16.04 -11.12
CA GLY A 488 -4.15 16.14 -10.41
C GLY A 488 -5.02 14.90 -10.57
N PHE A 489 -4.39 13.73 -10.76
CA PHE A 489 -5.03 12.42 -10.76
C PHE A 489 -6.07 12.19 -11.86
N LYS A 490 -5.99 12.88 -13.01
CA LYS A 490 -6.99 12.77 -14.07
C LYS A 490 -6.37 12.59 -15.45
N LEU A 491 -6.90 11.63 -16.22
CA LEU A 491 -6.37 11.29 -17.55
C LEU A 491 -6.61 12.43 -18.56
N GLU A 492 -7.72 13.14 -18.44
CA GLU A 492 -8.07 14.28 -19.29
C GLU A 492 -7.06 15.43 -19.13
N ASN A 493 -6.50 15.63 -17.92
CA ASN A 493 -5.43 16.61 -17.68
C ASN A 493 -4.14 16.20 -18.43
N TRP A 494 -3.81 14.91 -18.40
CA TRP A 494 -2.68 14.36 -19.17
C TRP A 494 -2.88 14.52 -20.69
N GLN A 495 -4.08 14.22 -21.19
CA GLN A 495 -4.41 14.37 -22.62
C GLN A 495 -4.30 15.82 -23.05
N ALA A 496 -4.87 16.74 -22.28
CA ALA A 496 -4.83 18.17 -22.57
C ALA A 496 -3.39 18.71 -22.62
N LEU A 497 -2.55 18.27 -21.68
CA LEU A 497 -1.14 18.62 -21.65
C LEU A 497 -0.37 18.05 -22.86
N ASN A 498 -0.66 16.82 -23.27
CA ASN A 498 0.01 16.21 -24.42
C ASN A 498 -0.37 16.84 -25.75
N VAL A 499 -1.63 17.20 -25.95
CA VAL A 499 -2.04 17.93 -27.15
C VAL A 499 -1.22 19.22 -27.28
N TYR A 500 -1.03 19.94 -26.18
CA TYR A 500 -0.22 21.16 -26.17
C TYR A 500 1.27 20.91 -26.45
N ILE A 501 1.82 19.83 -25.90
CA ILE A 501 3.22 19.46 -26.09
C ILE A 501 3.47 18.94 -27.52
N ASP A 502 2.53 18.19 -28.11
CA ASP A 502 2.64 17.64 -29.46
C ASP A 502 2.66 18.75 -30.53
N GLU A 503 1.99 19.88 -30.29
CA GLU A 503 2.11 21.07 -31.15
C GLU A 503 3.57 21.54 -31.27
N LEU A 504 4.31 21.55 -30.17
CA LEU A 504 5.76 21.81 -30.19
C LEU A 504 6.56 20.60 -30.68
N GLY A 505 6.16 19.39 -30.27
CA GLY A 505 6.79 18.13 -30.62
C GLY A 505 6.90 17.95 -32.13
N ASN A 506 5.88 18.29 -32.90
CA ASN A 506 5.94 18.23 -34.37
C ASN A 506 7.02 19.16 -34.97
N SER A 507 7.29 20.31 -34.35
CA SER A 507 8.40 21.19 -34.76
C SER A 507 9.76 20.60 -34.37
N LEU A 508 9.87 19.99 -33.19
CA LEU A 508 11.12 19.39 -32.68
C LEU A 508 11.47 18.05 -33.34
N LEU A 509 10.47 17.22 -33.66
CA LEU A 509 10.60 15.92 -34.32
C LEU A 509 10.92 16.05 -35.81
N SER A 510 10.73 17.24 -36.40
CA SER A 510 11.14 17.54 -37.77
C SER A 510 12.66 17.79 -37.92
N MET A 511 13.40 17.73 -36.81
CA MET A 511 14.84 17.92 -36.77
C MET A 511 15.60 16.60 -37.01
N ASP A 512 16.54 16.60 -37.95
CA ASP A 512 17.32 15.40 -38.34
C ASP A 512 18.23 14.87 -37.21
N ASN A 513 18.49 15.66 -36.16
CA ASN A 513 19.34 15.32 -35.03
C ASN A 513 19.01 16.13 -33.76
N ALA A 514 18.76 15.45 -32.63
CA ALA A 514 18.57 16.08 -31.32
C ALA A 514 19.81 16.84 -30.78
N SER A 515 20.97 16.65 -31.43
CA SER A 515 22.21 17.36 -31.13
C SER A 515 22.28 18.78 -31.72
N ASP A 516 21.36 19.17 -32.60
CA ASP A 516 21.24 20.55 -33.09
C ASP A 516 20.49 21.42 -32.07
N MET A 517 21.18 21.75 -30.98
CA MET A 517 20.62 22.55 -29.89
C MET A 517 20.17 23.95 -30.32
N VAL A 518 20.67 24.47 -31.46
CA VAL A 518 20.26 25.77 -32.01
C VAL A 518 18.85 25.68 -32.58
N ALA A 519 18.54 24.64 -33.36
CA ALA A 519 17.20 24.41 -33.87
C ALA A 519 16.18 24.11 -32.76
N VAL A 520 16.57 23.39 -31.69
CA VAL A 520 15.71 23.19 -30.50
C VAL A 520 15.42 24.52 -29.82
N SER A 521 16.45 25.35 -29.60
CA SER A 521 16.27 26.67 -28.97
C SER A 521 15.35 27.57 -29.80
N GLY A 522 15.47 27.55 -31.13
CA GLY A 522 14.60 28.30 -32.03
C GLY A 522 13.15 27.83 -32.01
N ALA A 523 12.91 26.52 -31.93
CA ALA A 523 11.55 25.97 -31.80
C ALA A 523 10.89 26.40 -30.47
N ILE A 524 11.65 26.36 -29.36
CA ILE A 524 11.17 26.82 -28.04
C ILE A 524 10.92 28.33 -28.04
N ALA A 525 11.80 29.13 -28.65
CA ALA A 525 11.62 30.58 -28.76
C ALA A 525 10.37 30.96 -29.58
N ASN A 526 10.04 30.15 -30.59
CA ASN A 526 8.83 30.33 -31.39
C ASN A 526 7.57 29.76 -30.73
N TRP A 527 7.70 29.08 -29.59
CA TRP A 527 6.57 28.57 -28.80
C TRP A 527 5.96 29.68 -27.94
N GLY A 528 5.40 30.68 -28.63
CA GLY A 528 4.89 31.92 -28.04
C GLY A 528 3.69 31.76 -27.10
N GLY A 529 3.21 30.54 -26.87
CA GLY A 529 2.18 30.22 -25.89
C GLY A 529 2.72 29.75 -24.53
N PHE A 530 3.98 29.27 -24.47
CA PHE A 530 4.58 28.67 -23.26
C PHE A 530 5.62 29.58 -22.62
N THR A 531 6.41 30.28 -23.44
CA THR A 531 7.50 31.14 -22.97
C THR A 531 7.08 32.62 -23.03
N GLY A 532 7.32 33.39 -21.96
CA GLY A 532 6.98 34.80 -21.87
C GLY A 532 6.84 35.29 -20.41
N ASP A 533 6.72 36.60 -20.21
CA ASP A 533 6.60 37.23 -18.88
C ASP A 533 5.18 37.09 -18.26
N VAL A 534 4.50 35.97 -18.51
CA VAL A 534 3.15 35.68 -18.02
C VAL A 534 3.12 34.35 -17.29
N ARG A 535 2.30 34.28 -16.24
CA ARG A 535 2.05 33.06 -15.48
C ARG A 535 1.37 32.02 -16.36
N MET A 536 1.64 30.75 -16.10
CA MET A 536 1.13 29.65 -16.93
C MET A 536 -0.41 29.63 -17.04
N HIS A 537 -1.10 29.92 -15.94
CA HIS A 537 -2.56 30.01 -15.89
C HIS A 537 -3.14 31.20 -16.70
N ASP A 538 -2.32 32.20 -16.99
CA ASP A 538 -2.72 33.39 -17.75
C ASP A 538 -2.48 33.28 -19.26
N THR A 539 -1.78 32.24 -19.70
CA THR A 539 -1.48 31.98 -21.10
C THR A 539 -2.75 31.72 -21.92
N ALA A 540 -2.67 32.01 -23.23
CA ALA A 540 -3.78 31.77 -24.15
C ALA A 540 -4.15 30.28 -24.25
N TRP A 541 -3.16 29.40 -24.13
CA TRP A 541 -3.37 27.95 -24.19
C TRP A 541 -4.18 27.47 -22.97
N PHE A 542 -3.81 27.90 -21.76
CA PHE A 542 -4.47 27.46 -20.54
C PHE A 542 -5.93 27.91 -20.52
N LYS A 543 -6.19 29.16 -20.97
CA LYS A 543 -7.55 29.71 -21.12
C LYS A 543 -8.37 29.01 -22.21
N ALA A 544 -7.72 28.34 -23.17
CA ALA A 544 -8.38 27.57 -24.22
C ALA A 544 -8.71 26.12 -23.81
N LEU A 545 -8.20 25.64 -22.66
CA LEU A 545 -8.51 24.31 -22.12
C LEU A 545 -10.00 24.17 -21.83
N ALA A 546 -10.49 22.93 -21.81
CA ALA A 546 -11.82 22.66 -21.29
C ALA A 546 -11.93 23.10 -19.83
N GLU A 547 -13.04 23.72 -19.45
CA GLU A 547 -13.29 24.24 -18.09
C GLU A 547 -12.98 23.21 -16.98
N PRO A 548 -13.39 21.92 -17.08
CA PRO A 548 -13.05 20.92 -16.08
C PRO A 548 -11.54 20.70 -15.86
N VAL A 549 -10.74 20.87 -16.91
CA VAL A 549 -9.27 20.73 -16.87
C VAL A 549 -8.66 21.98 -16.20
N GLN A 550 -9.15 23.17 -16.55
CA GLN A 550 -8.72 24.42 -15.90
C GLN A 550 -8.98 24.40 -14.40
N LEU A 551 -10.19 24.00 -14.00
CA LEU A 551 -10.57 23.89 -12.59
C LEU A 551 -9.71 22.85 -11.85
N SER A 552 -9.39 21.73 -12.49
CA SER A 552 -8.54 20.71 -11.88
C SER A 552 -7.10 21.18 -11.66
N PHE A 553 -6.49 21.84 -12.66
CA PHE A 553 -5.15 22.41 -12.50
C PHE A 553 -5.12 23.57 -11.49
N THR A 554 -6.17 24.39 -11.44
CA THR A 554 -6.29 25.47 -10.45
C THR A 554 -6.41 24.90 -9.04
N ALA A 555 -7.26 23.89 -8.84
CA ALA A 555 -7.38 23.21 -7.55
C ALA A 555 -6.07 22.53 -7.13
N LEU A 556 -5.32 21.96 -8.07
CA LEU A 556 -3.99 21.40 -7.80
C LEU A 556 -3.00 22.49 -7.39
N GLN A 557 -2.92 23.60 -8.12
CA GLN A 557 -2.07 24.74 -7.75
C GLN A 557 -2.41 25.26 -6.35
N ASN A 558 -3.69 25.43 -6.03
CA ASN A 558 -4.13 25.90 -4.72
C ASN A 558 -3.82 24.90 -3.60
N ALA A 559 -4.09 23.60 -3.82
CA ALA A 559 -3.75 22.55 -2.87
C ALA A 559 -2.24 22.52 -2.57
N VAL A 560 -1.40 22.62 -3.60
CA VAL A 560 0.07 22.64 -3.47
C VAL A 560 0.58 23.94 -2.85
N SER A 561 -0.06 25.07 -3.13
CA SER A 561 0.28 26.35 -2.47
C SER A 561 -0.14 26.38 -0.99
N GLY A 562 -1.03 25.48 -0.57
CA GLY A 562 -1.51 25.31 0.79
C GLY A 562 -0.99 24.03 1.46
N GLN A 563 -1.92 23.20 1.92
CA GLN A 563 -1.64 22.03 2.77
C GLN A 563 -0.91 20.88 2.07
N ALA A 564 -0.96 20.79 0.74
CA ALA A 564 -0.37 19.68 -0.02
C ALA A 564 1.08 19.93 -0.48
N HIS A 565 1.69 21.07 -0.15
CA HIS A 565 3.02 21.48 -0.63
C HIS A 565 4.10 20.40 -0.48
N ASN A 566 4.23 19.85 0.73
CA ASN A 566 5.24 18.85 1.04
C ASN A 566 4.93 17.51 0.38
N SER A 567 3.67 17.09 0.40
CA SER A 567 3.23 15.83 -0.22
C SER A 567 3.44 15.86 -1.73
N TRP A 568 3.12 16.97 -2.39
CA TRP A 568 3.37 17.12 -3.82
C TRP A 568 4.85 17.10 -4.17
N ARG A 569 5.70 17.81 -3.41
CA ARG A 569 7.16 17.74 -3.61
C ARG A 569 7.70 16.32 -3.45
N ALA A 570 7.23 15.59 -2.44
CA ALA A 570 7.60 14.20 -2.23
C ALA A 570 7.14 13.33 -3.42
N VAL A 571 5.89 13.46 -3.85
CA VAL A 571 5.34 12.75 -5.02
C VAL A 571 6.16 13.07 -6.28
N SER A 572 6.40 14.33 -6.59
CA SER A 572 7.19 14.74 -7.76
C SER A 572 8.61 14.16 -7.71
N ASN A 573 9.29 14.21 -6.56
CA ASN A 573 10.62 13.62 -6.38
C ASN A 573 10.61 12.10 -6.54
N PHE A 574 9.60 11.41 -5.99
CA PHE A 574 9.49 9.97 -6.15
C PHE A 574 9.12 9.59 -7.58
N LEU A 575 8.27 10.33 -8.27
CA LEU A 575 7.85 9.97 -9.63
C LEU A 575 8.89 10.32 -10.70
N LEU A 576 9.68 11.38 -10.49
CA LEU A 576 10.63 11.90 -11.48
C LEU A 576 11.53 10.83 -12.14
N PRO A 577 12.19 9.91 -11.40
CA PRO A 577 13.04 8.88 -12.04
C PRO A 577 12.29 7.90 -12.94
N SER A 578 10.98 7.74 -12.74
CA SER A 578 10.12 6.84 -13.52
C SER A 578 9.42 7.57 -14.67
N GLN A 579 9.37 8.90 -14.64
CA GLN A 579 8.67 9.74 -15.62
C GLN A 579 9.62 10.50 -16.54
N MET A 580 10.87 10.73 -16.12
CA MET A 580 11.88 11.40 -16.92
C MET A 580 12.45 10.43 -17.96
N ASN A 581 12.51 10.88 -19.22
CA ASN A 581 13.20 10.14 -20.27
C ASN A 581 14.67 10.60 -20.34
N THR A 582 15.60 9.70 -20.04
CA THR A 582 17.04 9.98 -20.03
C THR A 582 17.71 9.76 -21.38
N THR A 583 16.97 9.29 -22.38
CA THR A 583 17.48 9.08 -23.73
C THR A 583 17.64 10.42 -24.43
N ALA A 584 18.80 10.67 -25.06
CA ALA A 584 19.08 11.88 -25.82
C ALA A 584 18.40 11.86 -27.22
N THR A 585 17.07 11.69 -27.24
CA THR A 585 16.25 11.73 -28.46
C THR A 585 15.26 12.89 -28.42
N PRO A 586 14.74 13.37 -29.57
CA PRO A 586 13.70 14.38 -29.59
C PRO A 586 12.45 13.96 -28.79
N GLU A 587 12.08 12.67 -28.83
CA GLU A 587 10.99 12.12 -28.02
C GLU A 587 11.28 12.22 -26.52
N GLY A 588 12.53 12.01 -26.11
CA GLY A 588 12.96 12.19 -24.73
C GLY A 588 12.88 13.65 -24.27
N LEU A 589 13.26 14.59 -25.13
CA LEU A 589 13.12 16.03 -24.87
C LEU A 589 11.64 16.44 -24.73
N VAL A 590 10.78 15.98 -25.63
CA VAL A 590 9.33 16.25 -25.60
C VAL A 590 8.69 15.68 -24.32
N SER A 591 9.07 14.46 -23.92
CA SER A 591 8.59 13.85 -22.67
C SER A 591 9.03 14.63 -21.44
N ASN A 592 10.29 15.08 -21.37
CA ASN A 592 10.79 15.88 -20.24
C ASN A 592 10.18 17.28 -20.18
N LEU A 593 9.80 17.86 -21.32
CA LEU A 593 9.14 19.15 -21.36
C LEU A 593 7.79 19.14 -20.63
N ARG A 594 7.08 18.01 -20.67
CA ARG A 594 5.85 17.79 -19.89
C ARG A 594 6.04 18.10 -18.42
N LEU A 595 7.16 17.65 -17.85
CA LEU A 595 7.48 17.84 -16.44
C LEU A 595 7.76 19.31 -16.11
N VAL A 596 8.43 20.04 -17.01
CA VAL A 596 8.67 21.48 -16.88
C VAL A 596 7.36 22.26 -16.93
N VAL A 597 6.48 21.92 -17.88
CA VAL A 597 5.16 22.54 -18.02
C VAL A 597 4.33 22.31 -16.76
N LEU A 598 4.39 21.10 -16.19
CA LEU A 598 3.69 20.75 -14.95
C LEU A 598 4.19 21.55 -13.75
N GLU A 599 5.50 21.66 -13.56
CA GLU A 599 6.09 22.49 -12.51
C GLU A 599 5.61 23.96 -12.61
N ALA A 600 5.52 24.48 -13.84
CA ALA A 600 5.05 25.83 -14.11
C ALA A 600 3.54 26.02 -13.89
N ILE A 601 2.73 24.98 -14.12
CA ILE A 601 1.30 25.00 -13.76
C ILE A 601 1.17 25.06 -12.24
N VAL A 602 1.84 24.17 -11.51
CA VAL A 602 1.62 24.02 -10.07
C VAL A 602 2.21 25.17 -9.25
N ASN A 603 3.31 25.79 -9.71
CA ASN A 603 3.93 26.91 -8.99
C ASN A 603 3.32 28.27 -9.44
N PRO A 604 2.62 29.00 -8.54
CA PRO A 604 1.91 30.24 -8.90
C PRO A 604 2.84 31.39 -9.31
N GLU A 605 4.12 31.33 -8.91
CA GLU A 605 5.12 32.35 -9.24
C GLU A 605 6.04 31.92 -10.40
N ALA A 606 5.86 30.72 -10.95
CA ALA A 606 6.68 30.25 -12.05
C ALA A 606 6.35 31.02 -13.34
N ILE A 607 7.41 31.56 -13.95
CA ILE A 607 7.41 32.14 -15.28
C ILE A 607 8.47 31.39 -16.08
N VAL A 608 8.08 30.91 -17.26
CA VAL A 608 9.00 30.20 -18.15
C VAL A 608 9.54 31.19 -19.18
N VAL A 609 10.86 31.40 -19.16
CA VAL A 609 11.52 32.35 -20.06
C VAL A 609 12.55 31.60 -20.91
N HIS A 610 12.56 31.90 -22.21
CA HIS A 610 13.60 31.42 -23.12
C HIS A 610 14.93 32.12 -22.81
N ASN A 611 16.00 31.36 -22.60
CA ASN A 611 17.36 31.90 -22.45
C ASN A 611 18.05 31.99 -23.84
N PRO A 612 18.19 33.20 -24.42
CA PRO A 612 18.77 33.35 -25.76
C PRO A 612 20.28 33.07 -25.81
N ASP A 613 20.97 33.12 -24.67
CA ASP A 613 22.41 32.88 -24.58
C ASP A 613 22.76 31.40 -24.36
N TYR A 614 21.75 30.54 -24.20
CA TYR A 614 21.95 29.12 -23.92
C TYR A 614 22.83 28.39 -24.96
N PRO A 615 22.69 28.62 -26.29
CA PRO A 615 23.58 28.01 -27.27
C PRO A 615 25.05 28.44 -27.12
N ALA A 616 25.29 29.68 -26.69
CA ALA A 616 26.63 30.19 -26.44
C ALA A 616 27.23 29.64 -25.13
N GLN A 617 26.40 29.36 -24.14
CA GLN A 617 26.81 28.81 -22.84
C GLN A 617 27.19 27.33 -22.90
N ILE A 618 26.60 26.54 -23.81
CA ILE A 618 26.94 25.11 -24.00
C ILE A 618 28.16 24.92 -24.90
N ALA A 619 28.41 25.86 -25.82
CA ALA A 619 29.59 25.82 -26.68
C ALA A 619 30.89 26.24 -25.95
N ALA A 620 30.79 26.80 -24.74
CA ALA A 620 31.88 27.23 -23.87
C ALA A 620 32.24 26.12 -22.86
#